data_AF-A0A947ASX5-F1
#
_entry.id   AF-A0A947ASX5-F1
#
_cell.length_a   1.000
_cell.length_b   1.000
_cell.length_c   1.000
_cell.angle_alpha   90.00
_cell.angle_beta   90.00
_cell.angle_gamma   90.00
#
_symmetry.space_group_name_H-M   'P 1'
#
loop_
_entity.id
_entity.type
_entity.pdbx_description
1 polymer ?
#
loop_
_entity_poly.entity_id
_entity_poly.type
_entity_poly.pdbx_seq_one_letter_code
_entity_poly.pdbx_strand_id
1 'polypeptide(L)'
;MDSITMSIDEALALCQKALVASGTEEKNAQLVAGALLRAEAEGQKGHGLSRVPSYCAQVRTGKVNGQAVPFVENIKPGLVRVDAGFGFAYPAIELALPELAARAKTVGIAAAAIYHSHHFGVAGHPCEDLAQKDLLAFVYGNTPSALAPAGAKKKVLGTNPIAFGAPQAGAPLIIDFAVSTVARGKIMAAKQAGKNIPEGWALGPNGKPTTDADEALRGSMVPIGGVKGAALALLVEVMS
;
A
#
# COMPACT_ATOMS: atom_id res chain seq x y z
N MET A 1 -13.27 -7.42 24.09
CA MET A 1 -12.50 -6.16 24.09
C MET A 1 -13.51 -5.05 24.01
N ASP A 2 -13.43 -4.10 24.94
CA ASP A 2 -14.28 -2.92 24.89
C ASP A 2 -13.83 -2.04 23.72
N SER A 3 -14.78 -1.56 22.93
CA SER A 3 -14.50 -0.62 21.84
C SER A 3 -14.38 0.79 22.40
N ILE A 4 -13.38 1.54 21.96
CA ILE A 4 -13.23 2.97 22.26
C ILE A 4 -13.72 3.76 21.04
N THR A 5 -14.53 4.78 21.27
CA THR A 5 -14.95 5.75 20.24
C THR A 5 -14.11 7.02 20.38
N MET A 6 -13.52 7.48 19.28
CA MET A 6 -12.73 8.71 19.18
C MET A 6 -13.18 9.50 17.96
N SER A 7 -13.06 10.83 18.03
CA SER A 7 -13.18 11.68 16.84
C SER A 7 -11.98 11.47 15.90
N ILE A 8 -12.13 11.86 14.64
CA ILE A 8 -11.05 11.78 13.64
C ILE A 8 -9.84 12.62 14.09
N ASP A 9 -10.08 13.81 14.62
CA ASP A 9 -9.01 14.73 15.06
C ASP A 9 -8.24 14.17 16.26
N GLU A 10 -8.93 13.60 17.25
CA GLU A 10 -8.28 12.94 18.39
C GLU A 10 -7.43 11.75 17.94
N ALA A 11 -7.95 10.93 17.02
CA ALA A 11 -7.23 9.78 16.50
C ALA A 11 -6.03 10.18 15.63
N LEU A 12 -6.15 11.25 14.83
CA LEU A 12 -5.07 11.85 14.06
C LEU A 12 -3.95 12.34 14.98
N ALA A 13 -4.29 13.14 16.00
CA ALA A 13 -3.34 13.68 16.96
C ALA A 13 -2.62 12.56 17.73
N LEU A 14 -3.35 11.52 18.15
CA LEU A 14 -2.76 10.36 18.82
C LEU A 14 -1.78 9.61 17.91
N CYS A 15 -2.17 9.37 16.65
CA CYS A 15 -1.33 8.71 15.66
C CYS A 15 -0.04 9.50 15.40
N GLN A 16 -0.15 10.82 15.16
CA GLN A 16 1.00 11.70 14.95
C GLN A 16 1.93 11.69 16.17
N LYS A 17 1.39 11.86 17.39
CA LYS A 17 2.17 11.83 18.62
C LYS A 17 2.94 10.53 18.80
N ALA A 18 2.33 9.39 18.50
CA ALA A 18 2.98 8.08 18.57
C ALA A 18 4.15 7.94 17.58
N LEU A 19 3.97 8.42 16.34
CA LEU A 19 4.99 8.40 15.30
C LEU A 19 6.18 9.32 15.64
N VAL A 20 5.90 10.55 16.11
CA VAL A 20 6.92 11.51 16.56
C VAL A 20 7.70 10.94 17.74
N ALA A 21 7.01 10.44 18.76
CA ALA A 21 7.63 9.81 19.93
C ALA A 21 8.49 8.58 19.56
N SER A 22 8.29 8.00 18.37
CA SER A 22 9.06 6.87 17.86
C SER A 22 10.25 7.29 16.99
N GLY A 23 10.46 8.59 16.75
CA GLY A 23 11.56 9.13 15.96
C GLY A 23 11.19 9.51 14.53
N THR A 24 9.91 9.66 14.20
CA THR A 24 9.47 10.24 12.91
C THR A 24 9.51 11.77 12.98
N GLU A 25 9.99 12.42 11.93
CA GLU A 25 9.94 13.88 11.80
C GLU A 25 8.47 14.36 11.77
N GLU A 26 8.20 15.56 12.28
CA GLU A 26 6.84 16.02 12.57
C GLU A 26 5.98 16.16 11.30
N LYS A 27 6.53 16.74 10.22
CA LYS A 27 5.85 16.82 8.91
C LYS A 27 5.62 15.44 8.31
N ASN A 28 6.59 14.54 8.39
CA ASN A 28 6.42 13.15 7.96
C ASN A 28 5.33 12.44 8.76
N ALA A 29 5.31 12.60 10.08
CA ALA A 29 4.32 12.00 10.96
C ALA A 29 2.91 12.50 10.65
N GLN A 30 2.74 13.79 10.32
CA GLN A 30 1.47 14.36 9.90
C GLN A 30 0.94 13.70 8.62
N LEU A 31 1.78 13.56 7.59
CA LEU A 31 1.40 12.95 6.31
C LEU A 31 1.06 11.46 6.47
N VAL A 32 1.88 10.73 7.23
CA VAL A 32 1.63 9.31 7.54
C VAL A 32 0.33 9.17 8.32
N ALA A 33 0.12 9.94 9.38
CA ALA A 33 -1.08 9.87 10.20
C ALA A 33 -2.33 10.21 9.37
N GLY A 34 -2.29 11.28 8.56
CA GLY A 34 -3.39 11.66 7.68
C GLY A 34 -3.81 10.52 6.75
N ALA A 35 -2.85 9.86 6.10
CA ALA A 35 -3.15 8.74 5.21
C ALA A 35 -3.72 7.51 5.94
N LEU A 36 -3.20 7.18 7.13
CA LEU A 36 -3.75 6.10 7.96
C LEU A 36 -5.19 6.42 8.42
N LEU A 37 -5.47 7.66 8.78
CA LEU A 37 -6.81 8.08 9.20
C LEU A 37 -7.80 8.09 8.03
N ARG A 38 -7.38 8.54 6.84
CA ARG A 38 -8.19 8.43 5.62
C ARG A 38 -8.57 6.97 5.34
N ALA A 39 -7.59 6.06 5.40
CA ALA A 39 -7.86 4.64 5.23
C ALA A 39 -8.79 4.06 6.31
N GLU A 40 -8.65 4.49 7.57
CA GLU A 40 -9.55 4.07 8.64
C GLU A 40 -10.99 4.54 8.43
N ALA A 41 -11.17 5.82 8.07
CA ALA A 41 -12.47 6.44 7.84
C ALA A 41 -13.22 5.79 6.67
N GLU A 42 -12.52 5.34 5.65
CA GLU A 42 -13.06 4.61 4.49
C GLU A 42 -13.26 3.10 4.76
N GLY A 43 -13.00 2.63 5.99
CA GLY A 43 -13.16 1.23 6.36
C GLY A 43 -12.03 0.30 5.89
N GLN A 44 -10.97 0.85 5.29
CA GLN A 44 -9.75 0.13 4.91
C GLN A 44 -8.83 -0.08 6.12
N LYS A 45 -9.36 -0.65 7.20
CA LYS A 45 -8.68 -0.79 8.51
C LYS A 45 -7.35 -1.52 8.43
N GLY A 46 -7.18 -2.41 7.44
CA GLY A 46 -5.92 -3.09 7.15
C GLY A 46 -4.80 -2.16 6.67
N HIS A 47 -5.11 -0.93 6.28
CA HIS A 47 -4.17 0.13 5.90
C HIS A 47 -4.30 1.37 6.81
N GLY A 48 -5.19 1.34 7.79
CA GLY A 48 -5.45 2.43 8.74
C GLY A 48 -4.72 2.28 10.08
N LEU A 49 -5.40 2.55 11.19
CA LEU A 49 -4.80 2.70 12.53
C LEU A 49 -4.09 1.44 13.03
N SER A 50 -4.48 0.26 12.54
CA SER A 50 -3.82 -1.02 12.85
C SER A 50 -2.33 -1.04 12.47
N ARG A 51 -1.87 -0.13 11.60
CA ARG A 51 -0.48 -0.01 11.17
C ARG A 51 0.41 0.77 12.13
N VAL A 52 -0.15 1.65 12.95
CA VAL A 52 0.61 2.57 13.80
C VAL A 52 1.64 1.85 14.67
N PRO A 53 1.32 0.76 15.41
CA PRO A 53 2.31 0.07 16.23
C PRO A 53 3.47 -0.50 15.42
N SER A 54 3.17 -1.07 14.23
CA SER A 54 4.19 -1.64 13.35
C SER A 54 5.09 -0.55 12.77
N TYR A 55 4.53 0.57 12.33
CA TYR A 55 5.31 1.70 11.80
C TYR A 55 6.23 2.29 12.86
N CYS A 56 5.70 2.53 14.06
CA CYS A 56 6.49 3.00 15.19
C CYS A 56 7.65 2.05 15.50
N ALA A 57 7.41 0.73 15.48
CA ALA A 57 8.46 -0.26 15.68
C ALA A 57 9.52 -0.22 14.56
N GLN A 58 9.10 -0.10 13.29
CA GLN A 58 10.02 -0.04 12.15
C GLN A 58 10.91 1.20 12.17
N VAL A 59 10.41 2.34 12.63
CA VAL A 59 11.22 3.55 12.82
C VAL A 59 12.24 3.33 13.94
N ARG A 60 11.81 2.81 15.10
CA ARG A 60 12.71 2.53 16.23
C ARG A 60 13.82 1.54 15.90
N THR A 61 13.58 0.58 15.01
CA THR A 61 14.60 -0.39 14.58
C THR A 61 15.48 0.14 13.44
N GLY A 62 15.25 1.37 12.95
CA GLY A 62 15.94 1.92 11.78
C GLY A 62 15.57 1.24 10.46
N LYS A 63 14.51 0.42 10.44
CA LYS A 63 14.02 -0.20 9.20
C LYS A 63 13.41 0.86 8.28
N VAL A 64 12.69 1.83 8.86
CA VAL A 64 12.18 3.01 8.17
C VAL A 64 12.92 4.22 8.70
N ASN A 65 13.49 5.03 7.81
CA ASN A 65 14.06 6.32 8.18
C ASN A 65 12.92 7.33 8.40
N GLY A 66 12.51 7.51 9.66
CA GLY A 66 11.47 8.47 10.04
C GLY A 66 11.85 9.94 9.78
N GLN A 67 13.14 10.22 9.60
CA GLN A 67 13.70 11.55 9.34
C GLN A 67 14.00 11.79 7.85
N ALA A 68 13.63 10.86 6.96
CA ALA A 68 13.89 11.00 5.54
C ALA A 68 13.20 12.24 4.97
N VAL A 69 13.94 13.00 4.16
CA VAL A 69 13.39 14.12 3.38
C VAL A 69 13.34 13.65 1.93
N PRO A 70 12.16 13.29 1.41
CA PRO A 70 12.06 12.88 0.02
C PRO A 70 12.37 14.04 -0.91
N PHE A 71 12.89 13.74 -2.10
CA PHE A 71 13.18 14.76 -3.11
C PHE A 71 12.82 14.29 -4.51
N VAL A 72 12.48 15.25 -5.36
CA VAL A 72 12.07 15.01 -6.75
C VAL A 72 13.26 15.22 -7.68
N GLU A 73 13.55 14.19 -8.49
CA GLU A 73 14.49 14.24 -9.60
C GLU A 73 13.74 14.49 -10.91
N ASN A 74 14.10 15.59 -11.58
CA ASN A 74 13.58 15.93 -12.90
C ASN A 74 14.29 15.12 -13.98
N ILE A 75 13.61 14.15 -14.59
CA ILE A 75 14.21 13.30 -15.63
C ILE A 75 13.88 13.81 -17.03
N LYS A 76 12.58 14.03 -17.31
CA LYS A 76 12.04 14.58 -18.57
C LYS A 76 10.77 15.38 -18.29
N PRO A 77 10.25 16.17 -19.24
CA PRO A 77 9.00 16.92 -19.04
C PRO A 77 7.86 16.07 -18.48
N GLY A 78 7.65 14.85 -19.01
CA GLY A 78 6.64 13.89 -18.53
C GLY A 78 7.15 12.80 -17.59
N LEU A 79 8.36 12.90 -17.04
CA LEU A 79 8.92 11.85 -16.17
C LEU A 79 9.71 12.45 -15.01
N VAL A 80 9.33 12.06 -13.80
CA VAL A 80 10.08 12.36 -12.56
C VAL A 80 10.43 11.07 -11.83
N ARG A 81 11.47 11.13 -11.00
CA ARG A 81 11.73 10.12 -9.97
C ARG A 81 11.63 10.79 -8.61
N VAL A 82 11.24 10.04 -7.59
CA VAL A 82 11.21 10.53 -6.21
C VAL A 82 11.94 9.53 -5.33
N ASP A 83 13.06 9.97 -4.75
CA ASP A 83 13.74 9.18 -3.72
C ASP A 83 13.02 9.41 -2.39
N ALA A 84 12.51 8.35 -1.78
CA ALA A 84 11.89 8.42 -0.46
C ALA A 84 12.89 8.32 0.69
N GLY A 85 14.19 8.13 0.41
CA GLY A 85 15.27 8.17 1.41
C GLY A 85 15.21 7.04 2.43
N PHE A 86 14.70 5.87 2.03
CA PHE A 86 14.34 4.75 2.92
C PHE A 86 13.30 5.13 3.98
N GLY A 87 12.52 6.16 3.72
CA GLY A 87 11.44 6.64 4.57
C GLY A 87 10.07 6.05 4.22
N PHE A 88 9.04 6.57 4.88
CA PHE A 88 7.67 6.25 4.51
C PHE A 88 7.38 6.73 3.07
N ALA A 89 6.49 6.03 2.36
CA ALA A 89 6.11 6.42 1.01
C ALA A 89 5.20 7.66 0.97
N TYR A 90 4.41 7.93 2.02
CA TYR A 90 3.40 9.01 2.01
C TYR A 90 4.01 10.39 1.74
N PRO A 91 5.13 10.80 2.38
CA PRO A 91 5.81 12.05 2.03
C PRO A 91 6.28 12.12 0.58
N ALA A 92 6.75 11.01 0.01
CA ALA A 92 7.19 10.96 -1.39
C ALA A 92 6.01 11.02 -2.38
N ILE A 93 4.89 10.37 -2.05
CA ILE A 93 3.64 10.45 -2.81
C ILE A 93 3.10 11.88 -2.81
N GLU A 94 3.07 12.54 -1.65
CA GLU A 94 2.61 13.92 -1.51
C GLU A 94 3.43 14.90 -2.38
N LEU A 95 4.74 14.65 -2.54
CA LEU A 95 5.57 15.40 -3.48
C LEU A 95 5.29 15.05 -4.94
N ALA A 96 5.02 13.78 -5.25
CA ALA A 96 4.82 13.32 -6.63
C ALA A 96 3.49 13.77 -7.24
N LEU A 97 2.41 13.83 -6.45
CA LEU A 97 1.07 14.16 -6.92
C LEU A 97 0.96 15.52 -7.65
N PRO A 98 1.42 16.66 -7.09
CA PRO A 98 1.37 17.94 -7.79
C PRO A 98 2.25 17.97 -9.04
N GLU A 99 3.41 17.30 -9.02
CA GLU A 99 4.31 17.17 -10.17
C GLU A 99 3.64 16.42 -11.33
N LEU A 100 3.04 15.26 -11.03
CA LEU A 100 2.27 14.47 -11.99
C LEU A 100 1.13 15.30 -12.58
N ALA A 101 0.36 15.99 -11.74
CA ALA A 101 -0.78 16.76 -12.19
C ALA A 101 -0.40 17.92 -13.11
N ALA A 102 0.63 18.69 -12.75
CA ALA A 102 1.11 19.82 -13.56
C ALA A 102 1.70 19.34 -14.90
N ARG A 103 2.49 18.27 -14.89
CA ARG A 103 3.14 17.74 -16.10
C ARG A 103 2.14 17.10 -17.04
N ALA A 104 1.23 16.26 -16.53
CA ALA A 104 0.23 15.60 -17.37
C ALA A 104 -0.63 16.63 -18.13
N LYS A 105 -1.01 17.73 -17.48
CA LYS A 105 -1.76 18.82 -18.13
C LYS A 105 -0.96 19.56 -19.22
N THR A 106 0.36 19.52 -19.14
CA THR A 106 1.25 20.20 -20.09
C THR A 106 1.66 19.30 -21.26
N VAL A 107 1.99 18.04 -20.97
CA VAL A 107 2.58 17.11 -21.96
C VAL A 107 1.71 15.90 -22.29
N GLY A 108 0.48 15.86 -21.77
CA GLY A 108 -0.51 14.81 -22.01
C GLY A 108 -0.41 13.62 -21.04
N ILE A 109 0.79 13.05 -20.87
CA ILE A 109 1.03 11.92 -19.96
C ILE A 109 2.26 12.21 -19.11
N ALA A 110 2.15 11.98 -17.80
CA ALA A 110 3.27 12.05 -16.87
C ALA A 110 3.38 10.79 -16.02
N ALA A 111 4.60 10.43 -15.64
CA ALA A 111 4.90 9.32 -14.75
C ALA A 111 5.87 9.73 -13.63
N ALA A 112 5.73 9.08 -12.47
CA ALA A 112 6.61 9.24 -11.32
C ALA A 112 7.03 7.86 -10.82
N ALA A 113 8.33 7.61 -10.75
CA ALA A 113 8.87 6.41 -10.12
C ALA A 113 9.36 6.75 -8.71
N ILE A 114 8.70 6.19 -7.69
CA ILE A 114 9.03 6.41 -6.28
C ILE A 114 9.87 5.22 -5.80
N TYR A 115 11.10 5.46 -5.36
CA TYR A 115 12.02 4.40 -4.95
C TYR A 115 12.62 4.64 -3.56
N HIS A 116 13.27 3.63 -3.00
CA HIS A 116 13.69 3.60 -1.59
C HIS A 116 12.56 3.94 -0.62
N SER A 117 11.36 3.44 -0.88
CA SER A 117 10.17 3.71 -0.09
C SER A 117 9.73 2.49 0.71
N HIS A 118 8.96 2.72 1.76
CA HIS A 118 8.28 1.67 2.53
C HIS A 118 6.78 1.62 2.20
N HIS A 119 5.99 0.94 3.04
CA HIS A 119 4.57 0.71 2.79
C HIS A 119 3.81 1.99 2.43
N PHE A 120 3.01 1.93 1.36
CA PHE A 120 2.38 3.10 0.73
C PHE A 120 0.86 3.21 0.93
N GLY A 121 0.28 2.36 1.80
CA GLY A 121 -1.12 2.51 2.19
C GLY A 121 -2.10 1.96 1.16
N VAL A 122 -3.15 2.72 0.87
CA VAL A 122 -4.22 2.38 -0.07
C VAL A 122 -3.82 2.89 -1.46
N ALA A 123 -3.72 2.00 -2.44
CA ALA A 123 -3.23 2.36 -3.77
C ALA A 123 -4.22 3.27 -4.52
N GLY A 124 -5.51 3.22 -4.16
CA GLY A 124 -6.55 4.09 -4.70
C GLY A 124 -6.45 5.56 -4.28
N HIS A 125 -5.82 5.90 -3.14
CA HIS A 125 -5.77 7.30 -2.67
C HIS A 125 -5.04 8.23 -3.65
N PRO A 126 -3.83 7.92 -4.13
CA PRO A 126 -3.17 8.75 -5.14
C PRO A 126 -3.95 8.81 -6.46
N CYS A 127 -4.62 7.71 -6.85
CA CYS A 127 -5.49 7.68 -8.02
C CYS A 127 -6.67 8.65 -7.88
N GLU A 128 -7.30 8.68 -6.70
CA GLU A 128 -8.40 9.59 -6.39
C GLU A 128 -7.94 11.04 -6.40
N ASP A 129 -6.80 11.34 -5.77
CA ASP A 129 -6.26 12.71 -5.68
C ASP A 129 -5.92 13.29 -7.06
N LEU A 130 -5.51 12.44 -8.01
CA LEU A 130 -5.30 12.83 -9.41
C LEU A 130 -6.62 12.90 -10.20
N ALA A 131 -7.55 11.98 -9.98
CA ALA A 131 -8.85 11.99 -10.64
C ALA A 131 -9.69 13.22 -10.26
N GLN A 132 -9.60 13.69 -9.02
CA GLN A 132 -10.19 14.96 -8.59
C GLN A 132 -9.61 16.20 -9.30
N LYS A 133 -8.49 16.04 -10.01
CA LYS A 133 -7.84 17.08 -10.82
C LYS A 133 -8.09 16.89 -12.33
N ASP A 134 -9.09 16.10 -12.69
CA ASP A 134 -9.49 15.73 -14.06
C ASP A 134 -8.43 14.89 -14.81
N LEU A 135 -7.75 13.97 -14.10
CA LEU A 135 -6.72 13.12 -14.69
C LEU A 135 -7.04 11.63 -14.51
N LEU A 136 -6.76 10.84 -15.54
CA LEU A 136 -6.69 9.39 -15.41
C LEU A 136 -5.39 9.01 -14.69
N ALA A 137 -5.45 8.05 -13.77
CA ALA A 137 -4.28 7.64 -13.00
C ALA A 137 -4.21 6.12 -12.86
N PHE A 138 -2.99 5.58 -13.02
CA PHE A 138 -2.65 4.20 -12.64
C PHE A 138 -1.60 4.24 -11.54
N VAL A 139 -1.75 3.37 -10.55
CA VAL A 139 -0.76 3.15 -9.49
C VAL A 139 -0.41 1.67 -9.43
N TYR A 140 0.89 1.41 -9.37
CA TYR A 140 1.48 0.09 -9.20
C TYR A 140 2.41 0.14 -7.99
N GLY A 141 2.46 -0.92 -7.20
CA GLY A 141 3.44 -1.02 -6.13
C GLY A 141 3.69 -2.45 -5.71
N ASN A 142 4.95 -2.87 -5.64
CA ASN A 142 5.29 -4.18 -5.13
C ASN A 142 5.28 -4.24 -3.60
N THR A 143 5.34 -5.47 -3.09
CA THR A 143 5.31 -5.76 -1.65
C THR A 143 6.21 -6.95 -1.33
N PRO A 144 6.53 -7.23 -0.05
CA PRO A 144 7.29 -8.42 0.31
C PRO A 144 6.65 -9.72 -0.21
N SER A 145 7.49 -10.71 -0.50
CA SER A 145 7.06 -11.95 -1.15
C SER A 145 5.91 -12.66 -0.42
N ALA A 146 4.82 -12.87 -1.15
CA ALA A 146 3.56 -13.42 -0.66
C ALA A 146 2.93 -14.44 -1.62
N LEU A 147 3.19 -14.31 -2.93
CA LEU A 147 2.63 -15.14 -4.00
C LEU A 147 3.71 -16.00 -4.66
N ALA A 148 3.36 -17.26 -4.89
CA ALA A 148 4.09 -18.17 -5.75
C ALA A 148 3.58 -18.02 -7.19
N PRO A 149 4.47 -17.85 -8.19
CA PRO A 149 4.11 -17.91 -9.59
C PRO A 149 3.41 -19.23 -9.93
N ALA A 150 2.64 -19.26 -11.00
CA ALA A 150 1.98 -20.48 -11.44
C ALA A 150 2.99 -21.62 -11.63
N GLY A 151 2.75 -22.76 -10.99
CA GLY A 151 3.64 -23.93 -11.00
C GLY A 151 4.81 -23.87 -10.01
N ALA A 152 5.04 -22.75 -9.32
CA ALA A 152 6.08 -22.62 -8.30
C ALA A 152 5.55 -22.96 -6.89
N LYS A 153 6.44 -23.40 -6.01
CA LYS A 153 6.15 -23.63 -4.57
C LYS A 153 6.68 -22.52 -3.67
N LYS A 154 7.65 -21.75 -4.15
CA LYS A 154 8.30 -20.66 -3.41
C LYS A 154 7.62 -19.35 -3.74
N LYS A 155 7.23 -18.59 -2.71
CA LYS A 155 6.76 -17.22 -2.87
C LYS A 155 7.92 -16.31 -3.29
N VAL A 156 7.71 -15.56 -4.37
CA VAL A 156 8.71 -14.60 -4.89
C VAL A 156 8.08 -13.27 -5.29
N LEU A 157 6.79 -13.26 -5.64
CA LEU A 157 6.04 -12.05 -5.98
C LEU A 157 5.32 -11.52 -4.74
N GLY A 158 5.15 -10.21 -4.61
CA GLY A 158 4.28 -9.65 -3.58
C GLY A 158 2.78 -9.75 -3.90
N THR A 159 1.92 -9.22 -3.02
CA THR A 159 0.48 -9.04 -3.29
C THR A 159 0.18 -7.96 -4.32
N ASN A 160 1.17 -7.09 -4.58
CA ASN A 160 1.35 -6.26 -5.77
C ASN A 160 0.06 -5.62 -6.30
N PRO A 161 -0.55 -4.68 -5.55
CA PRO A 161 -1.79 -4.05 -5.98
C PRO A 161 -1.64 -3.26 -7.27
N ILE A 162 -2.78 -3.16 -7.96
CA ILE A 162 -3.00 -2.27 -9.10
C ILE A 162 -4.19 -1.39 -8.73
N ALA A 163 -4.02 -0.08 -8.87
CA ALA A 163 -5.12 0.85 -8.74
C ALA A 163 -5.28 1.73 -10.00
N PHE A 164 -6.52 2.12 -10.25
CA PHE A 164 -6.92 3.00 -11.33
C PHE A 164 -7.93 4.02 -10.84
N GLY A 165 -7.78 5.26 -11.30
CA GLY A 165 -8.71 6.36 -11.03
C GLY A 165 -9.12 7.07 -12.31
N ALA A 166 -10.40 7.44 -12.41
CA ALA A 166 -10.93 8.24 -13.49
C ALA A 166 -11.90 9.34 -13.02
N PRO A 167 -11.84 10.55 -13.61
CA PRO A 167 -12.80 11.61 -13.31
C PRO A 167 -14.19 11.26 -13.86
N GLN A 168 -15.22 11.70 -13.14
CA GLN A 168 -16.62 11.67 -13.58
C GLN A 168 -17.38 12.84 -12.94
N ALA A 169 -18.66 13.06 -13.31
CA ALA A 169 -19.44 14.22 -12.84
C ALA A 169 -19.68 14.28 -11.32
N GLY A 170 -19.36 13.21 -10.58
CA GLY A 170 -19.46 13.13 -9.12
C GLY A 170 -18.15 12.67 -8.49
N ALA A 171 -18.22 11.85 -7.45
CA ALA A 171 -17.03 11.22 -6.86
C ALA A 171 -16.26 10.42 -7.93
N PRO A 172 -14.92 10.44 -7.98
CA PRO A 172 -14.15 9.69 -8.97
C PRO A 172 -14.47 8.19 -9.01
N LEU A 173 -14.32 7.57 -10.18
CA LEU A 173 -14.31 6.11 -10.29
C LEU A 173 -12.95 5.59 -9.81
N ILE A 174 -12.94 4.77 -8.77
CA ILE A 174 -11.73 4.15 -8.22
C ILE A 174 -11.83 2.63 -8.30
N ILE A 175 -10.78 2.01 -8.83
CA ILE A 175 -10.55 0.57 -8.80
C ILE A 175 -9.26 0.36 -8.02
N ASP A 176 -9.29 -0.42 -6.94
CA ASP A 176 -8.11 -0.77 -6.13
C ASP A 176 -8.21 -2.23 -5.69
N PHE A 177 -7.23 -3.04 -6.07
CA PHE A 177 -7.16 -4.43 -5.66
C PHE A 177 -5.72 -4.94 -5.56
N ALA A 178 -5.50 -5.81 -4.57
CA ALA A 178 -4.33 -6.69 -4.57
C ALA A 178 -4.50 -7.80 -5.63
N VAL A 179 -3.39 -8.23 -6.24
CA VAL A 179 -3.39 -9.31 -7.24
C VAL A 179 -3.47 -10.70 -6.59
N SER A 180 -3.54 -10.76 -5.26
CA SER A 180 -3.90 -11.96 -4.50
C SER A 180 -5.41 -12.17 -4.43
N THR A 181 -5.89 -13.43 -4.49
CA THR A 181 -7.30 -13.82 -4.32
C THR A 181 -7.93 -13.26 -3.03
N VAL A 182 -7.12 -13.10 -1.98
CA VAL A 182 -7.56 -12.51 -0.71
C VAL A 182 -6.46 -11.62 -0.14
N ALA A 183 -6.82 -10.57 0.59
CA ALA A 183 -5.86 -9.77 1.34
C ALA A 183 -5.21 -10.57 2.49
N ARG A 184 -3.89 -10.43 2.68
CA ARG A 184 -3.14 -11.11 3.75
C ARG A 184 -3.71 -10.84 5.15
N GLY A 185 -4.24 -9.63 5.36
CA GLY A 185 -4.88 -9.24 6.62
C GLY A 185 -6.08 -10.11 7.00
N LYS A 186 -6.85 -10.62 6.01
CA LYS A 186 -7.98 -11.52 6.29
C LYS A 186 -7.51 -12.89 6.81
N ILE A 187 -6.39 -13.40 6.31
CA ILE A 187 -5.77 -14.63 6.83
C ILE A 187 -5.23 -14.41 8.26
N MET A 188 -4.61 -13.25 8.52
CA MET A 188 -4.15 -12.89 9.86
C MET A 188 -5.31 -12.77 10.86
N ALA A 189 -6.42 -12.17 10.46
CA ALA A 189 -7.62 -12.06 11.28
C ALA A 189 -8.25 -13.44 11.56
N ALA A 190 -8.30 -14.33 10.57
CA ALA A 190 -8.76 -15.71 10.76
C ALA A 190 -7.87 -16.46 11.78
N LYS A 191 -6.54 -16.35 11.66
CA LYS A 191 -5.59 -16.90 12.65
C LYS A 191 -5.86 -16.35 14.06
N GLN A 192 -5.97 -15.03 14.21
CA GLN A 192 -6.22 -14.40 15.51
C GLN A 192 -7.55 -14.85 16.13
N ALA A 193 -8.55 -15.11 15.30
CA ALA A 193 -9.85 -15.63 15.73
C ALA A 193 -9.87 -17.16 15.94
N GLY A 194 -8.76 -17.88 15.69
CA GLY A 194 -8.71 -19.33 15.73
C GLY A 194 -9.62 -20.02 14.70
N LYS A 195 -9.85 -19.37 13.55
CA LYS A 195 -10.75 -19.85 12.50
C LYS A 195 -9.96 -20.30 11.27
N ASN A 196 -10.50 -21.32 10.59
CA ASN A 196 -10.03 -21.71 9.26
C ASN A 196 -10.32 -20.63 8.22
N ILE A 197 -9.53 -20.62 7.14
CA ILE A 197 -9.77 -19.80 5.95
C ILE A 197 -10.53 -20.60 4.89
N PRO A 198 -11.31 -19.94 4.01
CA PRO A 198 -11.92 -20.60 2.87
C PRO A 198 -10.91 -21.30 1.95
N GLU A 199 -11.35 -22.37 1.29
CA GLU A 199 -10.56 -23.06 0.28
C GLU A 199 -10.14 -22.12 -0.87
N GLY A 200 -8.97 -22.38 -1.44
CA GLY A 200 -8.42 -21.60 -2.56
C GLY A 200 -7.78 -20.27 -2.19
N TRP A 201 -7.77 -19.86 -0.92
CA TRP A 201 -7.11 -18.63 -0.47
C TRP A 201 -5.58 -18.75 -0.41
N ALA A 202 -5.08 -19.91 0.00
CA ALA A 202 -3.66 -20.12 0.24
C ALA A 202 -3.22 -21.56 -0.01
N LEU A 203 -1.90 -21.69 -0.16
CA LEU A 203 -1.15 -22.94 -0.19
C LEU A 203 -0.30 -23.01 1.08
N GLY A 204 -0.21 -24.18 1.70
CA GLY A 204 0.70 -24.43 2.82
C GLY A 204 2.17 -24.47 2.38
N PRO A 205 3.12 -24.63 3.31
CA PRO A 205 4.56 -24.66 3.01
C PRO A 205 4.98 -25.77 2.03
N ASN A 206 4.19 -26.83 1.92
CA ASN A 206 4.39 -27.94 0.98
C ASN A 206 3.86 -27.64 -0.45
N GLY A 207 3.25 -26.47 -0.66
CA GLY A 207 2.63 -26.04 -1.92
C GLY A 207 1.25 -26.65 -2.19
N LYS A 208 0.64 -27.34 -1.22
CA LYS A 208 -0.72 -27.88 -1.35
C LYS A 208 -1.76 -26.88 -0.81
N PRO A 209 -2.99 -26.86 -1.33
CA PRO A 209 -4.07 -26.05 -0.77
C PRO A 209 -4.24 -26.29 0.73
N THR A 210 -4.49 -25.24 1.49
CA THR A 210 -4.73 -25.32 2.93
C THR A 210 -5.85 -24.38 3.36
N THR A 211 -6.63 -24.80 4.34
CA THR A 211 -7.63 -23.99 5.05
C THR A 211 -7.14 -23.60 6.45
N ASP A 212 -5.96 -24.06 6.85
CA ASP A 212 -5.33 -23.69 8.11
C ASP A 212 -4.63 -22.33 7.96
N ALA A 213 -5.02 -21.35 8.80
CA ALA A 213 -4.50 -19.99 8.71
C ALA A 213 -3.00 -19.89 9.08
N ASP A 214 -2.50 -20.77 9.95
CA ASP A 214 -1.10 -20.83 10.36
C ASP A 214 -0.21 -21.42 9.27
N GLU A 215 -0.66 -22.47 8.59
CA GLU A 215 -0.02 -23.00 7.39
C GLU A 215 -0.03 -21.97 6.26
N ALA A 216 -1.17 -21.32 6.02
CA ALA A 216 -1.32 -20.31 4.97
C ALA A 216 -0.32 -19.14 5.13
N LEU A 217 -0.12 -18.65 6.37
CA LEU A 217 0.80 -17.54 6.63
C LEU A 217 2.27 -17.91 6.45
N ARG A 218 2.62 -19.20 6.63
CA ARG A 218 3.96 -19.76 6.39
C ARG A 218 4.17 -20.14 4.92
N GLY A 219 3.10 -20.51 4.22
CA GLY A 219 3.11 -20.84 2.80
C GLY A 219 2.96 -19.62 1.89
N SER A 220 2.11 -19.77 0.87
CA SER A 220 1.88 -18.78 -0.19
C SER A 220 0.40 -18.44 -0.30
N MET A 221 0.10 -17.19 -0.60
CA MET A 221 -1.23 -16.79 -1.04
C MET A 221 -1.41 -17.16 -2.53
N VAL A 222 -2.67 -17.28 -2.97
CA VAL A 222 -3.01 -17.63 -4.35
C VAL A 222 -3.26 -16.35 -5.17
N PRO A 223 -2.72 -16.21 -6.40
CA PRO A 223 -3.03 -15.09 -7.28
C PRO A 223 -4.48 -15.15 -7.81
N ILE A 224 -5.13 -13.99 -7.95
CA ILE A 224 -6.49 -13.88 -8.50
C ILE A 224 -6.53 -14.39 -9.94
N GLY A 225 -7.50 -15.25 -10.27
CA GLY A 225 -7.58 -15.82 -11.62
C GLY A 225 -6.37 -16.67 -12.03
N GLY A 226 -5.61 -17.21 -11.05
CA GLY A 226 -4.53 -18.16 -11.27
C GLY A 226 -3.37 -17.57 -12.09
N VAL A 227 -3.06 -18.18 -13.24
CA VAL A 227 -1.94 -17.77 -14.11
C VAL A 227 -2.04 -16.30 -14.52
N LYS A 228 -3.26 -15.80 -14.75
CA LYS A 228 -3.47 -14.38 -15.13
C LYS A 228 -3.08 -13.43 -14.00
N GLY A 229 -3.48 -13.71 -12.76
CA GLY A 229 -3.04 -12.94 -11.60
C GLY A 229 -1.54 -13.05 -11.38
N ALA A 230 -0.95 -14.24 -11.54
CA ALA A 230 0.50 -14.37 -11.43
C ALA A 230 1.24 -13.49 -12.46
N ALA A 231 0.74 -13.41 -13.70
CA ALA A 231 1.28 -12.54 -14.73
C ALA A 231 1.10 -11.05 -14.39
N LEU A 232 -0.06 -10.65 -13.84
CA LEU A 232 -0.29 -9.28 -13.36
C LEU A 232 0.65 -8.92 -12.20
N ALA A 233 0.87 -9.82 -11.25
CA ALA A 233 1.76 -9.58 -10.13
C ALA A 233 3.21 -9.39 -10.61
N LEU A 234 3.64 -10.17 -11.61
CA LEU A 234 4.94 -10.00 -12.26
C LEU A 234 5.04 -8.67 -13.03
N LEU A 235 3.98 -8.27 -13.73
CA LEU A 235 3.93 -6.96 -14.39
C LEU A 235 4.15 -5.85 -13.37
N VAL A 236 3.49 -5.91 -12.21
CA VAL A 236 3.69 -4.93 -11.14
C VAL A 236 5.13 -4.93 -10.63
N GLU A 237 5.78 -6.09 -10.40
CA GLU A 237 7.19 -6.12 -10.00
C GLU A 237 8.12 -5.42 -11.00
N VAL A 238 7.81 -5.49 -12.30
CA VAL A 238 8.62 -4.84 -13.35
C VAL A 238 8.34 -3.33 -13.41
N MET A 239 7.12 -2.92 -13.08
CA MET A 239 6.68 -1.52 -13.15
C MET A 239 7.03 -0.68 -11.91
N SER A 240 7.27 -1.32 -10.75
CA SER A 240 7.46 -0.66 -9.44
C SER A 240 8.90 -0.68 -8.94
#